data_AF-A0A350YSJ6-F1
#
_entry.id   AF-A0A350YSJ6-F1
#
_cell.length_a   1.000
_cell.length_b   1.000
_cell.length_c   1.000
_cell.angle_alpha   90.00
_cell.angle_beta   90.00
_cell.angle_gamma   90.00
#
_symmetry.space_group_name_H-M   'P 1'
#
loop_
_entity.id
_entity.type
_entity.pdbx_description
1 polymer ?
#
loop_
_entity_poly.entity_id
_entity_poly.type
_entity_poly.pdbx_seq_one_letter_code
_entity_poly.pdbx_strand_id
1 'polypeptide(L)'
;MNGSVPAGKPDTLFLSDEILNIELRSDFTAIRADTSEEPVFYDGRLIYHEPGGKTKKFQVKVRARGDFRRNPEICSFPPIMVNFKKKEVRNTIFEGEDKLKLVTPCQRE
;
A
#
# COMPACT_ATOMS: atom_id res chain seq x y z
N MET A 1 19.12 -29.31 4.01
CA MET A 1 19.70 -28.05 4.51
C MET A 1 18.65 -27.36 5.37
N ASN A 2 18.69 -27.54 6.69
CA ASN A 2 17.79 -26.85 7.63
C ASN A 2 18.46 -25.59 8.13
N GLY A 3 18.36 -24.51 7.35
CA GLY A 3 18.73 -23.17 7.81
C GLY A 3 17.48 -22.49 8.33
N SER A 4 17.31 -22.45 9.66
CA SER A 4 16.33 -21.56 10.28
C SER A 4 16.77 -20.12 10.03
N VAL A 5 16.10 -19.43 9.11
CA VAL A 5 16.28 -18.00 8.90
C VAL A 5 15.83 -17.30 10.19
N PRO A 6 16.68 -16.51 10.87
CA PRO A 6 16.23 -15.75 12.02
C PRO A 6 15.14 -14.78 11.56
N ALA A 7 13.96 -14.89 12.16
CA ALA A 7 12.87 -13.97 11.88
C ALA A 7 13.31 -12.56 12.31
N GLY A 8 13.36 -11.63 11.36
CA GLY A 8 13.58 -10.22 11.67
C GLY A 8 12.45 -9.71 12.56
N LYS A 9 12.73 -8.69 13.39
CA LYS A 9 11.69 -8.02 14.17
C LYS A 9 10.67 -7.41 13.19
N PRO A 10 9.37 -7.73 13.31
CA PRO A 10 8.36 -7.14 12.44
C PRO A 10 8.23 -5.62 12.66
N ASP A 11 7.91 -4.89 11.59
CA ASP A 11 7.63 -3.45 11.65
C ASP A 11 6.38 -3.19 12.49
N THR A 12 6.29 -1.98 13.08
CA THR A 12 5.20 -1.60 14.00
C THR A 12 3.82 -1.83 13.40
N LEU A 13 3.65 -1.58 12.10
CA LEU A 13 2.41 -1.78 11.36
C LEU A 13 1.87 -3.22 11.43
N PHE A 14 2.76 -4.21 11.59
CA PHE A 14 2.45 -5.64 11.54
C PHE A 14 2.55 -6.33 12.91
N LEU A 15 2.60 -5.57 14.00
CA LEU A 15 2.58 -6.12 15.36
C LEU A 15 1.18 -6.49 15.86
N SER A 16 0.13 -6.11 15.11
CA SER A 16 -1.27 -6.33 15.47
C SER A 16 -2.05 -6.85 14.28
N ASP A 17 -3.01 -7.74 14.54
CA ASP A 17 -3.98 -8.24 13.57
C ASP A 17 -5.29 -7.41 13.56
N GLU A 18 -5.33 -6.29 14.28
CA GLU A 18 -6.49 -5.39 14.29
C GLU A 18 -6.76 -4.77 12.92
N ILE A 19 -8.05 -4.59 12.61
CA ILE A 19 -8.48 -4.01 11.33
C ILE A 19 -7.99 -2.56 11.23
N LEU A 20 -7.18 -2.31 10.20
CA LEU A 20 -6.70 -0.98 9.86
C LEU A 20 -7.73 -0.24 8.97
N ASN A 21 -8.39 0.78 9.53
CA ASN A 21 -9.34 1.61 8.79
C ASN A 21 -8.60 2.72 8.05
N ILE A 22 -8.52 2.63 6.71
CA ILE A 22 -7.86 3.63 5.86
C ILE A 22 -8.76 4.11 4.72
N GLU A 23 -8.54 5.35 4.31
CA GLU A 23 -9.00 5.90 3.04
C GLU A 23 -7.77 6.28 2.19
N LEU A 24 -7.66 5.69 1.00
CA LEU A 24 -6.63 6.04 0.03
C LEU A 24 -7.27 6.82 -1.13
N ARG A 25 -6.79 8.03 -1.38
CA ARG A 25 -7.23 8.89 -2.49
C ARG A 25 -6.09 9.09 -3.48
N SER A 26 -6.35 8.85 -4.77
CA SER A 26 -5.48 9.17 -5.89
C SER A 26 -6.29 9.08 -7.19
N ASP A 27 -5.66 9.30 -8.35
CA ASP A 27 -6.29 9.06 -9.65
C ASP A 27 -6.32 7.56 -9.98
N PHE A 28 -7.27 6.85 -9.37
CA PHE A 28 -7.42 5.41 -9.58
C PHE A 28 -7.86 5.05 -11.00
N THR A 29 -8.44 5.98 -11.75
CA THR A 29 -8.77 5.77 -13.16
C THR A 29 -7.48 5.64 -13.96
N ALA A 30 -6.55 6.59 -13.80
CA ALA A 30 -5.25 6.53 -14.46
C ALA A 30 -4.40 5.35 -13.96
N ILE A 31 -4.35 5.11 -12.65
CA ILE A 31 -3.59 3.99 -12.07
C ILE A 31 -4.06 2.63 -12.60
N ARG A 32 -5.37 2.43 -12.78
CA ARG A 32 -5.93 1.18 -13.31
C ARG A 32 -5.68 1.01 -14.81
N ALA A 33 -5.56 2.12 -15.54
CA ALA A 33 -5.29 2.10 -16.98
C ALA A 33 -3.79 1.93 -17.30
N ASP A 34 -2.89 2.13 -16.34
CA ASP A 34 -1.45 2.02 -16.54
C ASP A 34 -0.98 0.56 -16.59
N THR A 35 -0.95 0.01 -17.80
CA THR A 35 -0.43 -1.34 -18.10
C THR A 35 1.00 -1.32 -18.64
N SER A 36 1.74 -0.21 -18.48
CA SER A 36 3.11 -0.11 -18.95
C SER A 36 4.05 -1.06 -18.19
N GLU A 37 5.22 -1.34 -18.76
CA GLU A 37 6.25 -2.14 -18.09
C GLU A 37 6.67 -1.48 -16.76
N GLU A 38 6.77 -0.15 -16.76
CA GLU A 38 7.15 0.69 -15.61
C GLU A 38 6.06 1.71 -15.21
N PRO A 39 5.04 1.29 -14.43
CA PRO A 39 3.98 2.19 -14.01
C PRO A 39 4.49 3.35 -13.17
N VAL A 40 3.94 4.52 -13.48
CA VAL A 40 4.35 5.78 -12.87
C VAL A 40 3.63 6.03 -11.55
N PHE A 41 4.21 6.90 -10.74
CA PHE A 41 3.65 7.31 -9.45
C PHE A 41 2.74 8.53 -9.60
N TYR A 42 1.50 8.39 -9.11
CA TYR A 42 0.52 9.46 -9.01
C TYR A 42 0.51 10.05 -7.60
N ASP A 43 0.20 11.34 -7.48
CA ASP A 43 -0.02 11.96 -6.18
C ASP A 43 -1.26 11.39 -5.50
N GLY A 44 -1.17 11.24 -4.18
CA GLY A 44 -2.26 10.71 -3.38
C GLY A 44 -2.21 11.16 -1.93
N ARG A 45 -3.25 10.76 -1.20
CA ARG A 45 -3.38 10.97 0.23
C ARG A 45 -3.89 9.70 0.89
N LEU A 46 -3.20 9.24 1.91
CA LEU A 46 -3.68 8.20 2.80
C LEU A 46 -4.20 8.85 4.09
N ILE A 47 -5.42 8.49 4.47
CA ILE A 47 -6.05 8.90 5.73
C ILE A 47 -6.19 7.65 6.56
N TYR A 48 -5.59 7.65 7.75
CA TYR A 48 -5.71 6.58 8.72
C TYR A 48 -6.65 7.01 9.84
N HIS A 49 -7.66 6.20 10.10
CA HIS A 49 -8.64 6.40 11.16
C HIS A 49 -8.19 5.60 12.39
N GLU A 50 -7.59 6.30 13.34
CA GLU A 50 -7.08 5.69 14.57
C GLU A 50 -8.23 5.19 15.45
N PRO A 51 -8.01 4.11 16.22
CA PRO A 51 -8.87 3.75 17.33
C PRO A 51 -9.09 4.97 18.24
N GLY A 52 -10.34 5.32 18.51
CA GLY A 52 -10.71 6.53 19.27
C GLY A 52 -11.04 7.75 18.42
N GLY A 53 -11.17 7.60 17.09
CA GLY A 53 -11.79 8.60 16.21
C GLY A 53 -10.87 9.74 15.73
N LYS A 54 -9.58 9.67 16.05
CA LYS A 54 -8.57 10.59 15.49
C LYS A 54 -8.22 10.18 14.06
N THR A 55 -7.81 11.14 13.24
CA THR A 55 -7.35 10.86 11.88
C THR A 55 -5.95 11.38 11.64
N LYS A 56 -5.08 10.56 11.06
CA LYS A 56 -3.77 10.98 10.54
C LYS A 56 -3.82 11.01 9.01
N LYS A 57 -3.21 12.02 8.41
CA LYS A 57 -3.21 12.23 6.95
C LYS A 57 -1.77 12.27 6.45
N PHE A 58 -1.48 11.50 5.42
CA PHE A 58 -0.16 11.38 4.82
C PHE A 58 -0.22 11.71 3.34
N GLN A 59 0.70 12.53 2.86
CA GLN A 59 0.94 12.66 1.43
C GLN A 59 1.70 11.43 0.97
N VAL A 60 1.17 10.78 -0.06
CA VAL A 60 1.73 9.54 -0.60
C VAL A 60 1.83 9.62 -2.12
N LYS A 61 2.68 8.77 -2.68
CA LYS A 61 2.69 8.47 -4.11
C LYS A 61 2.11 7.07 -4.32
N VAL A 62 1.21 6.92 -5.27
CA VAL A 62 0.45 5.67 -5.50
C VAL A 62 0.68 5.18 -6.93
N ARG A 63 0.88 3.88 -7.11
CA ARG A 63 0.95 3.25 -8.44
C ARG A 63 0.44 1.83 -8.44
N ALA A 64 0.10 1.32 -9.63
CA ALA A 64 -0.13 -0.10 -9.84
C ALA A 64 1.18 -0.90 -9.69
N ARG A 65 1.10 -2.13 -9.18
CA ARG A 65 2.23 -3.05 -9.06
C ARG A 65 1.86 -4.47 -9.49
N GLY A 66 2.89 -5.28 -9.67
CA GLY A 66 2.77 -6.62 -10.25
C GLY A 66 3.01 -6.53 -11.74
N ASP A 67 2.96 -7.66 -12.43
CA ASP A 67 3.15 -7.72 -13.88
C ASP A 67 1.83 -8.20 -14.51
N PHE A 68 1.61 -9.51 -14.42
CA PHE A 68 0.37 -10.19 -14.82
C PHE A 68 -0.93 -9.56 -14.26
N ARG A 69 -0.95 -9.25 -12.96
CA ARG A 69 -2.15 -8.71 -12.27
C ARG A 69 -2.44 -7.23 -12.53
N ARG A 70 -1.61 -6.53 -13.33
CA ARG A 70 -1.91 -5.17 -13.80
C ARG A 70 -2.76 -5.17 -15.06
N ASN A 71 -2.78 -6.28 -15.79
CA ASN A 71 -3.59 -6.38 -16.98
C ASN A 71 -5.09 -6.33 -16.59
N PRO A 72 -5.85 -5.35 -17.09
CA PRO A 72 -7.26 -5.16 -16.73
C PRO A 72 -8.15 -6.30 -17.22
N GLU A 73 -7.71 -7.06 -18.24
CA GLU A 73 -8.36 -8.31 -18.59
C GLU A 73 -8.30 -9.26 -17.39
N ILE A 74 -7.13 -9.42 -16.77
CA ILE A 74 -6.90 -10.40 -15.71
C ILE A 74 -7.49 -9.97 -14.37
N CYS A 75 -7.24 -8.73 -13.95
CA CYS A 75 -7.73 -8.19 -12.69
C CYS A 75 -8.43 -6.86 -12.92
N SER A 76 -9.67 -6.74 -12.45
CA SER A 76 -10.41 -5.47 -12.51
C SER A 76 -9.79 -4.36 -11.65
N PHE A 77 -8.97 -4.73 -10.67
CA PHE A 77 -8.21 -3.81 -9.82
C PHE A 77 -6.79 -4.33 -9.57
N PRO A 78 -5.74 -3.58 -9.94
CA PRO A 78 -4.36 -4.02 -9.78
C PRO A 78 -3.92 -3.90 -8.33
N PRO A 79 -3.00 -4.76 -7.86
CA PRO A 79 -2.30 -4.54 -6.59
C PRO A 79 -1.67 -3.15 -6.56
N ILE A 80 -1.68 -2.50 -5.41
CA ILE A 80 -1.24 -1.11 -5.25
C ILE A 80 0.07 -1.03 -4.47
N MET A 81 0.93 -0.10 -4.86
CA MET A 81 2.09 0.34 -4.08
C MET A 81 1.82 1.75 -3.56
N VAL A 82 1.89 1.90 -2.24
CA VAL A 82 1.79 3.20 -1.55
C VAL A 82 3.18 3.57 -1.08
N ASN A 83 3.70 4.69 -1.55
CA ASN A 83 5.01 5.22 -1.18
C ASN A 83 4.83 6.40 -0.24
N PHE A 84 5.32 6.26 0.99
CA PHE A 84 5.20 7.25 2.05
C PHE A 84 6.39 8.22 2.07
N LYS A 85 6.13 9.47 2.40
CA LYS A 85 7.19 10.40 2.77
C LYS A 85 7.70 10.05 4.17
N LYS A 86 8.92 9.52 4.28
CA LYS A 86 9.55 9.12 5.56
C LYS A 86 9.45 10.14 6.69
N LYS A 87 9.46 11.44 6.38
CA LYS A 87 9.34 12.51 7.38
C LYS A 87 7.93 12.63 7.97
N GLU A 88 6.89 12.30 7.21
CA GLU A 88 5.48 12.43 7.62
C GLU A 88 4.99 11.26 8.48
N VAL A 89 5.64 10.10 8.38
CA VAL A 89 5.23 8.87 9.10
C VAL A 89 5.92 8.67 10.45
N ARG A 90 6.83 9.58 10.85
CA ARG A 90 7.52 9.49 12.15
C ARG A 90 6.53 9.54 13.31
N ASN A 91 6.79 8.75 14.35
CA ASN A 91 5.91 8.60 15.52
C ASN A 91 4.49 8.13 15.15
N THR A 92 4.37 7.31 14.11
CA THR A 92 3.11 6.67 13.71
C THR A 92 3.33 5.17 13.50
N ILE A 93 2.25 4.40 13.37
CA ILE A 93 2.35 2.97 13.05
C ILE A 93 2.99 2.69 11.68
N PHE A 94 3.03 3.70 10.78
CA PHE A 94 3.70 3.62 9.49
C PHE A 94 5.17 4.03 9.57
N GLU A 95 5.73 4.26 10.75
CA GLU A 95 7.15 4.58 10.89
C GLU A 95 8.01 3.39 10.44
N GLY A 96 9.01 3.68 9.60
CA GLY A 96 9.83 2.66 8.95
C GLY A 96 9.33 2.28 7.55
N GLU A 97 8.05 2.53 7.25
CA GLU A 97 7.47 2.24 5.95
C GLU A 97 7.97 3.23 4.87
N ASP A 98 8.65 2.71 3.85
CA ASP A 98 8.97 3.43 2.63
C ASP A 98 7.91 3.15 1.55
N LYS A 99 7.72 1.86 1.22
CA LYS A 99 6.80 1.40 0.19
C LYS A 99 5.94 0.25 0.72
N LEU A 100 4.72 0.59 1.13
CA LEU A 100 3.73 -0.38 1.56
C LEU A 100 3.06 -1.03 0.34
N LYS A 101 2.96 -2.36 0.35
CA LYS A 101 2.28 -3.14 -0.69
C LYS A 101 0.85 -3.41 -0.22
N LEU A 102 -0.13 -2.89 -0.95
CA LEU A 102 -1.54 -3.19 -0.72
C LEU A 102 -2.00 -4.23 -1.74
N VAL A 103 -2.34 -5.42 -1.25
CA VAL A 103 -2.92 -6.48 -2.09
C VAL A 103 -4.41 -6.22 -2.20
N THR A 104 -4.89 -6.02 -3.42
CA THR A 104 -6.30 -5.78 -3.71
C THR A 104 -6.94 -7.04 -4.26
N PRO A 105 -8.27 -7.22 -4.08
CA PRO A 105 -8.99 -8.32 -4.70
C PRO A 105 -8.81 -8.31 -6.22
N CYS A 106 -8.60 -9.48 -6.81
CA CYS A 106 -8.61 -9.68 -8.25
C CYS A 106 -9.85 -10.50 -8.58
N GLN A 107 -10.88 -9.88 -9.18
CA GLN A 107 -12.22 -10.48 -9.33
C GLN A 107 -12.30 -11.75 -10.21
N ARG A 108 -11.22 -12.20 -10.85
CA ARG A 108 -11.16 -13.54 -11.45
C ARG A 108 -10.72 -14.57 -10.41
N GLU A 109 -11.46 -14.64 -9.30
CA GLU A 109 -11.42 -15.81 -8.39
C GLU A 109 -12.36 -16.91 -8.90
#